data_AF-A0A2T3KLG2-F1
#
_entry.id   AF-A0A2T3KLG2-F1
#
_cell.length_a   1.000
_cell.length_b   1.000
_cell.length_c   1.000
_cell.angle_alpha   90.00
_cell.angle_beta   90.00
_cell.angle_gamma   90.00
#
_symmetry.space_group_name_H-M   'P 1'
#
loop_
_entity.id
_entity.type
_entity.pdbx_description
1 polymer ?
#
loop_
_entity_poly.entity_id
_entity_poly.type
_entity_poly.pdbx_seq_one_letter_code
_entity_poly.pdbx_strand_id
1 'polypeptide(L)'
;MLHNVTYINSKGENKRIEFANDFTFIAGRNGSGKTTLIKAIRHFVENRHIDENGIKNINIQKSSDKCELIYYAPLEADAVNITEEGWWHMVEAIGKDKEKSTELTESIIRVLSDSEYTCHIEGRSLLLVHPTGYVQNLKPEPTPNAFAGIAYLLACFHYYKNKNVLLLCDLPETRIHIGCQRMLIRELTQGKNPNMQIIIATHSPAIISNHTFNLRHM
;
A
#
# COMPACT_ATOMS: atom_id res chain seq x y z
N MET A 1 1.27 15.89 -1.16
CA MET A 1 2.29 14.95 -1.67
C MET A 1 3.66 15.22 -1.07
N LEU A 2 4.49 14.19 -0.91
CA LEU A 2 5.86 14.27 -0.40
C LEU A 2 6.84 14.57 -1.53
N HIS A 3 7.81 15.43 -1.29
CA HIS A 3 8.88 15.71 -2.26
C HIS A 3 10.17 15.00 -1.86
N ASN A 4 10.57 15.13 -0.61
CA ASN A 4 11.74 14.45 -0.08
C ASN A 4 11.69 14.30 1.43
N VAL A 5 12.49 13.38 1.92
CA VAL A 5 12.81 13.24 3.34
C VAL A 5 14.32 13.32 3.51
N THR A 6 14.74 14.04 4.54
CA THR A 6 16.13 14.07 5.02
C THR A 6 16.17 13.51 6.43
N TYR A 7 17.17 12.69 6.72
CA TYR A 7 17.32 12.03 8.01
C TYR A 7 18.77 11.66 8.30
N ILE A 8 19.08 11.44 9.57
CA ILE A 8 20.37 10.86 10.00
C ILE A 8 20.19 9.35 10.18
N ASN A 9 20.96 8.55 9.44
CA ASN A 9 20.91 7.09 9.56
C ASN A 9 21.65 6.58 10.81
N SER A 10 21.58 5.27 11.04
CA SER A 10 22.23 4.62 12.20
C SER A 10 23.76 4.78 12.24
N LYS A 11 24.40 5.18 11.14
CA LYS A 11 25.85 5.48 11.05
C LYS A 11 26.18 6.95 11.29
N GLY A 12 25.18 7.80 11.56
CA GLY A 12 25.37 9.24 11.71
C GLY A 12 25.48 10.01 10.38
N GLU A 13 25.20 9.36 9.25
CA GLU A 13 25.28 10.00 7.93
C GLU A 13 23.96 10.71 7.60
N ASN A 14 24.05 11.93 7.07
CA ASN A 14 22.91 12.61 6.49
C ASN A 14 22.50 11.92 5.17
N LYS A 15 21.25 11.48 5.10
CA LYS A 15 20.64 10.90 3.91
C LYS A 15 19.49 11.76 3.43
N ARG A 16 19.28 11.76 2.12
CA ARG A 16 18.15 12.40 1.45
C ARG A 16 17.52 11.39 0.50
N ILE A 17 16.21 11.24 0.57
CA ILE A 17 15.42 10.43 -0.36
C ILE A 17 14.45 11.36 -1.06
N GLU A 18 14.50 11.38 -2.39
CA GLU A 18 13.55 12.10 -3.23
C GLU A 18 12.45 11.16 -3.71
N PHE A 19 11.20 11.60 -3.59
CA PHE A 19 10.03 10.84 -3.98
C PHE A 19 9.53 11.30 -5.35
N ALA A 20 9.23 10.34 -6.22
CA ALA A 20 8.52 10.61 -7.46
C ALA A 20 7.04 10.92 -7.17
N ASN A 21 6.38 11.63 -8.08
CA ASN A 21 4.96 11.98 -7.93
C ASN A 21 4.03 10.78 -8.14
N ASP A 22 4.49 9.75 -8.87
CA ASP A 22 3.76 8.52 -9.15
C ASP A 22 4.07 7.44 -8.11
N PHE A 23 5.17 6.69 -8.27
CA PHE A 23 5.55 5.62 -7.35
C PHE A 23 7.03 5.68 -7.01
N THR A 24 7.39 5.32 -5.78
CA THR A 24 8.77 5.22 -5.32
C THR A 24 8.95 3.91 -4.56
N PHE A 25 9.98 3.14 -4.92
CA PHE A 25 10.40 1.97 -4.17
C PHE A 25 11.50 2.35 -3.19
N ILE A 26 11.34 1.96 -1.93
CA ILE A 26 12.38 2.01 -0.91
C ILE A 26 12.89 0.59 -0.68
N ALA A 27 14.14 0.34 -1.03
CA ALA A 27 14.76 -0.98 -0.95
C ALA A 27 16.00 -0.96 -0.05
N GLY A 28 16.26 -2.06 0.63
CA GLY A 28 17.44 -2.20 1.49
C GLY A 28 17.43 -3.54 2.22
N ARG A 29 18.54 -3.87 2.87
CA ARG A 29 18.67 -5.12 3.66
C ARG A 29 17.68 -5.15 4.84
N ASN A 30 17.43 -6.35 5.39
CA ASN A 30 16.69 -6.50 6.65
C ASN A 30 17.36 -5.63 7.74
N GLY A 31 16.55 -4.88 8.50
CA GLY A 31 17.06 -3.96 9.51
C GLY A 31 17.60 -2.61 8.99
N SER A 32 17.49 -2.30 7.69
CA SER A 32 17.97 -1.01 7.14
C SER A 32 17.11 0.21 7.51
N GLY A 33 16.04 0.03 8.29
CA GLY A 33 15.16 1.13 8.72
C GLY A 33 14.03 1.50 7.77
N LYS A 34 13.69 0.66 6.76
CA LYS A 34 12.59 0.92 5.82
C LYS A 34 11.23 1.11 6.49
N THR A 35 10.80 0.14 7.28
CA THR A 35 9.56 0.19 8.05
C THR A 35 9.55 1.39 8.99
N THR A 36 10.67 1.66 9.67
CA THR A 36 10.83 2.85 10.50
C THR A 36 10.61 4.11 9.68
N LEU A 37 11.30 4.27 8.53
CA LEU A 37 11.12 5.45 7.68
C LEU A 37 9.68 5.63 7.21
N ILE A 38 9.00 4.56 6.77
CA ILE A 38 7.60 4.65 6.34
C ILE A 38 6.70 5.07 7.52
N LYS A 39 6.90 4.52 8.71
CA LYS A 39 6.17 4.91 9.91
C LYS A 39 6.43 6.38 10.28
N ALA A 40 7.67 6.85 10.13
CA ALA A 40 8.01 8.24 10.43
C ALA A 40 7.27 9.19 9.49
N ILE A 41 7.23 8.83 8.21
CA ILE A 41 6.47 9.55 7.20
C ILE A 41 4.98 9.54 7.55
N ARG A 42 4.41 8.38 7.92
CA ARG A 42 3.01 8.26 8.36
C ARG A 42 2.72 9.20 9.53
N HIS A 43 3.47 9.10 10.62
CA HIS A 43 3.24 9.91 11.83
C HIS A 43 3.40 11.40 11.57
N PHE A 44 4.37 11.80 10.75
CA PHE A 44 4.54 13.19 10.33
C PHE A 44 3.34 13.70 9.53
N VAL A 45 2.82 12.90 8.57
CA VAL A 45 1.66 13.30 7.75
C VAL A 45 0.38 13.35 8.60
N GLU A 46 0.22 12.44 9.56
CA GLU A 46 -0.90 12.43 10.52
C GLU A 46 -0.83 13.54 11.59
N ASN A 47 0.25 14.34 11.62
CA ASN A 47 0.55 15.30 12.69
C ASN A 47 0.58 14.65 14.09
N ARG A 48 1.04 13.40 14.21
CA ARG A 48 1.25 12.71 15.49
C ARG A 48 2.68 12.93 15.98
N HIS A 49 2.88 12.92 17.31
CA HIS A 49 4.23 12.96 17.88
C HIS A 49 5.06 11.74 17.39
N ILE A 50 6.26 12.01 16.86
CA ILE A 50 7.18 11.00 16.35
C ILE A 50 8.06 10.55 17.51
N ASP A 51 7.89 9.30 17.97
CA ASP A 51 8.79 8.67 18.93
C ASP A 51 9.36 7.41 18.28
N GLU A 52 10.29 7.60 17.35
CA GLU A 52 10.84 6.51 16.54
C GLU A 52 12.30 6.22 16.86
N ASN A 53 12.51 5.04 17.44
CA ASN A 53 13.83 4.50 17.71
C ASN A 53 14.56 4.17 16.39
N GLY A 54 15.65 4.88 16.11
CA GLY A 54 16.65 4.52 15.09
C GLY A 54 16.88 5.53 13.97
N ILE A 55 15.92 6.43 13.70
CA ILE A 55 16.09 7.54 12.74
C ILE A 55 15.97 8.86 13.50
N LYS A 56 16.99 9.70 13.44
CA LYS A 56 17.04 11.00 14.14
C LYS A 56 16.99 12.15 13.14
N ASN A 57 16.49 13.30 13.60
CA ASN A 57 16.45 14.56 12.84
C ASN A 57 15.76 14.41 11.47
N ILE A 58 14.57 13.81 11.47
CA ILE A 58 13.75 13.64 10.27
C ILE A 58 13.17 15.00 9.89
N ASN A 59 13.41 15.42 8.66
CA ASN A 59 12.76 16.58 8.07
C ASN A 59 12.12 16.17 6.74
N ILE A 60 10.81 16.38 6.63
CA ILE A 60 9.98 15.97 5.51
C ILE A 60 9.46 17.22 4.79
N GLN A 61 9.74 17.31 3.50
CA GLN A 61 9.19 18.35 2.62
C GLN A 61 7.95 17.80 1.90
N LYS A 62 6.81 18.51 2.01
CA LYS A 62 5.54 18.16 1.37
C LYS A 62 4.91 19.37 0.67
N SER A 63 4.10 19.11 -0.35
CA SER A 63 3.17 20.11 -0.91
C SER A 63 2.16 20.58 0.15
N SER A 64 1.68 21.82 0.01
CA SER A 64 0.59 22.41 0.80
C SER A 64 -0.77 21.75 0.55
N ASP A 65 -0.92 21.02 -0.56
CA ASP A 65 -2.20 20.41 -0.92
C ASP A 65 -2.61 19.33 0.07
N LYS A 66 -3.87 19.37 0.51
CA LYS A 66 -4.45 18.32 1.35
C LYS A 66 -4.49 17.01 0.55
N CYS A 67 -4.01 15.93 1.16
CA CYS A 67 -4.11 14.58 0.62
C CYS A 67 -4.66 13.61 1.68
N GLU A 68 -5.35 12.57 1.22
CA GLU A 68 -5.71 11.42 2.06
C GLU A 68 -4.47 10.56 2.27
N LEU A 69 -4.25 10.06 3.49
CA LEU A 69 -3.16 9.14 3.81
C LEU A 69 -3.72 7.73 3.96
N ILE A 70 -3.20 6.80 3.16
CA ILE A 70 -3.48 5.37 3.31
C ILE A 70 -2.15 4.69 3.65
N TYR A 71 -2.12 4.01 4.78
CA TYR A 71 -1.03 3.10 5.12
C TYR A 71 -1.51 1.66 4.87
N TYR A 72 -0.61 0.78 4.47
CA TYR A 72 -0.85 -0.65 4.36
C TYR A 72 0.40 -1.42 4.83
N ALA A 73 0.21 -2.38 5.72
CA ALA A 73 1.25 -3.28 6.20
C ALA A 73 0.67 -4.66 6.56
N PRO A 74 1.14 -5.79 5.98
CA PRO A 74 0.47 -7.08 6.15
C PRO A 74 0.58 -7.70 7.56
N LEU A 75 1.31 -7.08 8.48
CA LEU A 75 1.61 -7.61 9.82
C LEU A 75 1.08 -6.76 10.98
N GLU A 76 0.38 -5.66 10.69
CA GLU A 76 -0.05 -4.71 11.73
C GLU A 76 -1.55 -4.76 11.97
N ALA A 77 -1.95 -4.74 13.24
CA ALA A 77 -3.35 -4.76 13.62
C ALA A 77 -4.13 -3.51 13.12
N ASP A 78 -3.43 -2.41 12.88
CA ASP A 78 -3.99 -1.16 12.34
C ASP A 78 -3.31 -0.78 11.02
N ALA A 79 -2.99 -1.80 10.23
CA ALA A 79 -2.27 -1.68 8.97
C ALA A 79 -2.88 -0.68 8.01
N VAL A 80 -4.22 -0.59 8.00
CA VAL A 80 -4.98 0.33 7.16
C VAL A 80 -5.70 1.34 8.03
N ASN A 81 -5.43 2.63 7.79
CA ASN A 81 -6.05 3.76 8.50
C ASN A 81 -7.53 4.00 8.13
N ILE A 82 -8.28 2.94 7.82
CA ILE A 82 -9.69 3.04 7.45
C ILE A 82 -10.50 2.48 8.62
N THR A 83 -11.39 3.31 9.17
CA THR A 83 -12.33 2.86 10.21
C THR A 83 -13.25 1.79 9.64
N GLU A 84 -13.80 0.92 10.48
CA GLU A 84 -14.79 -0.08 10.04
C GLU A 84 -15.94 0.57 9.24
N GLU A 85 -16.45 1.72 9.71
CA GLU A 85 -17.47 2.50 8.98
C GLU A 85 -16.96 3.00 7.62
N GLY A 86 -15.74 3.53 7.57
CA GLY A 86 -15.11 3.97 6.33
C GLY A 86 -14.92 2.83 5.32
N TRP A 87 -14.58 1.63 5.80
CA TRP A 87 -14.48 0.43 4.98
C TRP A 87 -15.83 0.05 4.38
N TRP A 88 -16.88 0.00 5.19
CA TRP A 88 -18.21 -0.34 4.70
C TRP A 88 -18.73 0.68 3.69
N HIS A 89 -18.50 1.97 3.93
CA HIS A 89 -18.82 3.03 2.96
C HIS A 89 -18.05 2.87 1.65
N MET A 90 -16.77 2.48 1.72
CA MET A 90 -15.96 2.22 0.54
C MET A 90 -16.51 1.04 -0.25
N VAL A 91 -16.72 -0.12 0.37
CA VAL A 91 -17.23 -1.31 -0.33
C VAL A 91 -18.59 -1.06 -0.94
N GLU A 92 -19.50 -0.41 -0.22
CA GLU A 92 -20.82 -0.05 -0.74
C GLU A 92 -20.73 0.90 -1.94
N ALA A 93 -19.83 1.88 -1.89
CA ALA A 93 -19.63 2.82 -2.98
C ALA A 93 -19.00 2.16 -4.21
N ILE A 94 -18.06 1.23 -4.04
CA ILE A 94 -17.52 0.43 -5.15
C ILE A 94 -18.64 -0.46 -5.72
N GLY A 95 -19.44 -1.12 -4.88
CA GLY A 95 -20.52 -2.00 -5.32
C GLY A 95 -21.62 -1.29 -6.12
N LYS A 96 -21.87 0.00 -5.83
CA LYS A 96 -22.81 0.85 -6.59
C LYS A 96 -22.26 1.31 -7.94
N ASP A 97 -20.95 1.25 -8.13
CA ASP A 97 -20.25 1.70 -9.33
C ASP A 97 -19.79 0.48 -10.14
N LYS A 98 -20.55 0.15 -11.19
CA LYS A 98 -20.29 -1.06 -12.00
C LYS A 98 -18.88 -1.05 -12.60
N GLU A 99 -18.37 0.11 -13.00
CA GLU A 99 -17.02 0.24 -13.57
C GLU A 99 -15.98 -0.06 -12.50
N LYS A 100 -16.03 0.61 -11.33
CA LYS A 100 -15.08 0.35 -10.23
C LYS A 100 -15.15 -1.07 -9.69
N SER A 101 -16.36 -1.63 -9.58
CA SER A 101 -16.56 -3.02 -9.16
C SER A 101 -15.88 -4.00 -10.13
N THR A 102 -16.00 -3.74 -11.44
CA THR A 102 -15.34 -4.53 -12.48
C THR A 102 -13.82 -4.35 -12.41
N GLU A 103 -13.32 -3.10 -12.35
CA GLU A 103 -11.88 -2.81 -12.26
C GLU A 103 -11.24 -3.48 -11.03
N LEU A 104 -11.88 -3.40 -9.87
CA LEU A 104 -11.41 -4.06 -8.64
C LEU A 104 -11.38 -5.58 -8.81
N THR A 105 -12.47 -6.16 -9.32
CA THR A 105 -12.58 -7.62 -9.51
C THR A 105 -11.49 -8.13 -10.45
N GLU A 106 -11.31 -7.47 -11.58
CA GLU A 106 -10.25 -7.85 -12.53
C GLU A 106 -8.86 -7.65 -11.94
N SER A 107 -8.63 -6.59 -11.17
CA SER A 107 -7.34 -6.32 -10.56
C SER A 107 -6.99 -7.40 -9.52
N ILE A 108 -7.96 -7.79 -8.69
CA ILE A 108 -7.80 -8.90 -7.76
C ILE A 108 -7.49 -10.18 -8.54
N ILE A 109 -8.26 -10.53 -9.57
CA ILE A 109 -8.02 -11.73 -10.39
C ILE A 109 -6.62 -11.69 -11.03
N ARG A 110 -6.17 -10.54 -11.55
CA ARG A 110 -4.83 -10.42 -12.14
C ARG A 110 -3.72 -10.64 -11.11
N VAL A 111 -3.83 -9.98 -9.94
CA VAL A 111 -2.84 -10.10 -8.85
C VAL A 111 -2.82 -11.50 -8.27
N LEU A 112 -4.00 -12.08 -8.14
CA LEU A 112 -4.24 -13.37 -7.52
C LEU A 112 -4.39 -14.47 -8.58
N SER A 113 -3.88 -14.28 -9.80
CA SER A 113 -4.08 -15.22 -10.92
C SER A 113 -3.46 -16.60 -10.70
N ASP A 114 -2.39 -16.67 -9.90
CA ASP A 114 -1.80 -17.94 -9.42
C ASP A 114 -2.55 -18.53 -8.21
N SER A 115 -3.61 -17.88 -7.76
CA SER A 115 -4.46 -18.36 -6.68
C SER A 115 -5.85 -18.64 -7.21
N GLU A 116 -6.42 -19.76 -6.81
CA GLU A 116 -7.73 -20.20 -7.23
C GLU A 116 -8.83 -19.37 -6.51
N TYR A 117 -8.89 -18.05 -6.67
CA TYR A 117 -9.91 -17.23 -6.02
C TYR A 117 -10.54 -16.23 -6.99
N THR A 118 -11.87 -16.11 -6.92
CA THR A 118 -12.63 -15.03 -7.54
C THR A 118 -13.08 -14.02 -6.47
N CYS A 119 -13.29 -12.77 -6.89
CA CYS A 119 -13.77 -11.71 -6.02
C CYS A 119 -15.19 -11.30 -6.39
N HIS A 120 -16.04 -11.10 -5.39
CA HIS A 120 -17.41 -10.61 -5.54
C HIS A 120 -17.70 -9.49 -4.54
N ILE A 121 -18.46 -8.49 -4.96
CA ILE A 121 -18.98 -7.44 -4.07
C ILE A 121 -20.47 -7.67 -3.88
N GLU A 122 -20.88 -7.94 -2.64
CA GLU A 122 -22.28 -8.16 -2.30
C GLU A 122 -22.69 -7.24 -1.13
N GLY A 123 -23.56 -6.28 -1.42
CA GLY A 123 -23.97 -5.26 -0.47
C GLY A 123 -22.76 -4.47 0.06
N ARG A 124 -22.45 -4.66 1.35
CA ARG A 124 -21.30 -4.04 2.03
C ARG A 124 -20.09 -4.96 2.13
N SER A 125 -20.14 -6.20 1.64
CA SER A 125 -19.04 -7.17 1.81
C SER A 125 -18.21 -7.34 0.53
N LEU A 126 -16.90 -7.52 0.71
CA LEU A 126 -16.00 -8.04 -0.32
C LEU A 126 -15.79 -9.53 -0.02
N LEU A 127 -16.13 -10.38 -0.98
CA LEU A 127 -16.11 -11.84 -0.84
C LEU A 127 -15.04 -12.42 -1.76
N LEU A 128 -14.13 -13.23 -1.20
CA LEU A 128 -13.23 -14.08 -1.98
C LEU A 128 -13.80 -15.50 -2.01
N VAL A 129 -13.93 -16.08 -3.19
CA VAL A 129 -14.54 -17.40 -3.40
C VAL A 129 -13.55 -18.32 -4.08
N HIS A 130 -13.22 -19.44 -3.43
CA HIS A 130 -12.40 -20.50 -4.00
C HIS A 130 -13.26 -21.44 -4.89
N PRO A 131 -12.74 -22.10 -5.94
CA PRO A 131 -13.46 -23.08 -6.76
C PRO A 131 -14.13 -24.21 -5.99
N THR A 132 -13.61 -24.54 -4.80
CA THR A 132 -14.22 -25.54 -3.90
C THR A 132 -15.48 -25.03 -3.20
N GLY A 133 -15.89 -23.79 -3.43
CA GLY A 133 -17.02 -23.13 -2.79
C GLY A 133 -16.68 -22.48 -1.44
N TYR A 134 -15.41 -22.49 -1.02
CA TYR A 134 -15.00 -21.80 0.20
C TYR A 134 -15.09 -20.28 0.00
N VAL A 135 -15.94 -19.63 0.78
CA VAL A 135 -16.15 -18.17 0.74
C VAL A 135 -15.51 -17.53 1.96
N GLN A 136 -14.63 -16.57 1.72
CA GLN A 136 -14.07 -15.70 2.75
C GLN A 136 -14.68 -14.30 2.64
N ASN A 137 -15.39 -13.88 3.68
CA ASN A 137 -15.82 -12.50 3.83
C ASN A 137 -14.68 -11.65 4.39
N LEU A 138 -14.34 -10.59 3.68
CA LEU A 138 -13.33 -9.65 4.08
C LEU A 138 -13.96 -8.61 5.01
N LYS A 139 -13.65 -8.74 6.31
CA LYS A 139 -13.93 -7.76 7.35
C LYS A 139 -12.74 -6.80 7.52
N PRO A 140 -12.98 -5.51 7.83
CA PRO A 140 -11.95 -4.47 7.95
C PRO A 140 -10.91 -4.72 9.04
N GLU A 141 -10.98 -5.86 9.71
CA GLU A 141 -9.94 -6.30 10.59
C GLU A 141 -8.63 -6.47 9.81
N PRO A 142 -7.49 -6.19 10.46
CA PRO A 142 -6.14 -6.51 9.97
C PRO A 142 -6.05 -8.00 9.72
N THR A 143 -6.48 -8.43 8.55
CA THR A 143 -6.72 -9.85 8.32
C THR A 143 -5.35 -10.51 8.23
N PRO A 144 -5.05 -11.51 9.08
CA PRO A 144 -3.74 -12.20 9.05
C PRO A 144 -3.48 -12.94 7.73
N ASN A 145 -4.52 -13.10 6.91
CA ASN A 145 -4.47 -13.74 5.60
C ASN A 145 -4.00 -12.75 4.53
N ALA A 146 -2.92 -13.11 3.84
CA ALA A 146 -2.31 -12.33 2.77
C ALA A 146 -3.30 -11.95 1.64
N PHE A 147 -4.21 -12.86 1.28
CA PHE A 147 -5.20 -12.61 0.21
C PHE A 147 -6.18 -11.51 0.56
N ALA A 148 -6.65 -11.52 1.81
CA ALA A 148 -7.51 -10.48 2.33
C ALA A 148 -6.81 -9.13 2.28
N GLY A 149 -5.60 -9.02 2.86
CA GLY A 149 -4.81 -7.79 2.86
C GLY A 149 -4.58 -7.22 1.46
N ILE A 150 -4.33 -8.07 0.46
CA ILE A 150 -4.18 -7.63 -0.93
C ILE A 150 -5.49 -7.10 -1.51
N ALA A 151 -6.59 -7.81 -1.29
CA ALA A 151 -7.91 -7.36 -1.74
C ALA A 151 -8.30 -6.02 -1.07
N TYR A 152 -7.95 -5.83 0.22
CA TYR A 152 -8.06 -4.56 0.94
C TYR A 152 -7.26 -3.44 0.26
N LEU A 153 -5.98 -3.68 0.00
CA LEU A 153 -5.09 -2.71 -0.64
C LEU A 153 -5.61 -2.32 -2.03
N LEU A 154 -6.04 -3.30 -2.84
CA LEU A 154 -6.59 -3.05 -4.16
C LEU A 154 -7.93 -2.29 -4.09
N ALA A 155 -8.80 -2.62 -3.13
CA ALA A 155 -10.05 -1.87 -2.91
C ALA A 155 -9.77 -0.40 -2.57
N CYS A 156 -8.77 -0.13 -1.70
CA CYS A 156 -8.32 1.23 -1.41
C CYS A 156 -7.81 1.92 -2.68
N PHE A 157 -6.91 1.25 -3.42
CA PHE A 157 -6.32 1.79 -4.64
C PHE A 157 -7.38 2.23 -5.67
N HIS A 158 -8.39 1.38 -5.91
CA HIS A 158 -9.47 1.67 -6.86
C HIS A 158 -10.48 2.71 -6.33
N TYR A 159 -10.85 2.65 -5.05
CA TYR A 159 -11.79 3.62 -4.48
C TYR A 159 -11.22 5.05 -4.47
N TYR A 160 -9.93 5.20 -4.18
CA TYR A 160 -9.25 6.48 -4.08
C TYR A 160 -8.63 6.95 -5.42
N LYS A 161 -8.91 6.27 -6.54
CA LYS A 161 -8.35 6.53 -7.89
C LYS A 161 -8.50 7.97 -8.39
N ASN A 162 -9.44 8.75 -7.86
CA ASN A 162 -9.69 10.15 -8.26
C ASN A 162 -9.48 11.15 -7.12
N LYS A 163 -8.82 10.74 -6.03
CA LYS A 163 -8.51 11.62 -4.89
C LYS A 163 -7.00 11.86 -4.81
N ASN A 164 -6.62 13.01 -4.24
CA ASN A 164 -5.23 13.29 -3.91
C ASN A 164 -4.80 12.40 -2.73
N VAL A 165 -4.01 11.36 -2.98
CA VAL A 165 -3.72 10.31 -2.00
C VAL A 165 -2.22 10.04 -1.89
N LEU A 166 -1.73 9.95 -0.66
CA LEU A 166 -0.45 9.35 -0.35
C LEU A 166 -0.69 7.91 0.14
N LEU A 167 -0.27 6.93 -0.67
CA LEU A 167 -0.37 5.51 -0.35
C LEU A 167 1.01 4.99 0.10
N LEU A 168 1.13 4.63 1.36
CA LEU A 168 2.32 4.05 1.97
C LEU A 168 2.13 2.54 2.11
N CYS A 169 2.90 1.77 1.36
CA CYS A 169 2.87 0.31 1.42
C CYS A 169 4.16 -0.21 2.06
N ASP A 170 4.04 -0.83 3.23
CA ASP A 170 5.16 -1.48 3.91
C ASP A 170 5.11 -2.99 3.67
N LEU A 171 6.04 -3.49 2.86
CA LEU A 171 6.18 -4.90 2.50
C LEU A 171 4.90 -5.54 1.95
N PRO A 172 4.17 -4.87 1.02
CA PRO A 172 2.85 -5.31 0.60
C PRO A 172 2.82 -6.70 -0.05
N GLU A 173 3.97 -7.17 -0.52
CA GLU A 173 4.17 -8.45 -1.20
C GLU A 173 4.39 -9.64 -0.26
N THR A 174 4.53 -9.40 1.04
CA THR A 174 4.88 -10.47 1.98
C THR A 174 3.73 -11.48 2.08
N ARG A 175 4.08 -12.78 2.18
CA ARG A 175 3.14 -13.92 2.34
C ARG A 175 2.37 -14.36 1.09
N ILE A 176 2.67 -13.84 -0.09
CA ILE A 176 2.13 -14.36 -1.36
C ILE A 176 3.21 -14.89 -2.31
N HIS A 177 2.78 -15.75 -3.23
CA HIS A 177 3.63 -16.33 -4.27
C HIS A 177 4.32 -15.24 -5.11
N ILE A 178 5.55 -15.51 -5.56
CA ILE A 178 6.38 -14.53 -6.28
C ILE A 178 5.71 -14.01 -7.56
N GLY A 179 4.88 -14.83 -8.21
CA GLY A 179 4.03 -14.42 -9.34
C GLY A 179 3.04 -13.33 -8.93
N CYS A 180 2.29 -13.56 -7.86
CA CYS A 180 1.36 -12.58 -7.29
C CYS A 180 2.08 -11.30 -6.82
N GLN A 181 3.29 -11.40 -6.24
CA GLN A 181 4.08 -10.23 -5.87
C GLN A 181 4.35 -9.33 -7.08
N ARG A 182 4.78 -9.92 -8.19
CA ARG A 182 5.03 -9.19 -9.44
C ARG A 182 3.75 -8.55 -9.98
N MET A 183 2.64 -9.27 -9.94
CA MET A 183 1.36 -8.75 -10.44
C MET A 183 0.80 -7.64 -9.54
N LEU A 184 0.92 -7.75 -8.22
CA LEU A 184 0.54 -6.69 -7.27
C LEU A 184 1.29 -5.40 -7.57
N ILE A 185 2.62 -5.49 -7.68
CA ILE A 185 3.44 -4.33 -7.99
C ILE A 185 3.10 -3.77 -9.37
N ARG A 186 2.91 -4.64 -10.36
CA ARG A 186 2.49 -4.22 -11.69
C ARG A 186 1.19 -3.44 -11.63
N GLU A 187 0.20 -3.89 -10.88
CA GLU A 187 -1.07 -3.16 -10.77
C GLU A 187 -0.94 -1.81 -10.07
N LEU A 188 -0.22 -1.76 -8.96
CA LEU A 188 -0.03 -0.49 -8.24
C LEU A 188 0.76 0.54 -9.06
N THR A 189 1.67 0.10 -9.94
CA THR A 189 2.56 1.00 -10.70
C THR A 189 2.09 1.30 -12.12
N GLN A 190 1.38 0.38 -12.78
CA GLN A 190 0.85 0.58 -14.14
C GLN A 190 -0.55 1.19 -14.14
N GLY A 191 -1.34 0.97 -13.08
CA GLY A 191 -2.60 1.66 -12.85
C GLY A 191 -2.35 3.13 -12.52
N LYS A 192 -2.05 3.95 -13.54
CA LYS A 192 -1.72 5.36 -13.32
C LYS A 192 -2.93 6.10 -12.75
N ASN A 193 -2.91 6.34 -11.44
CA ASN A 193 -3.70 7.37 -10.80
C ASN A 193 -2.81 8.62 -10.67
N PRO A 194 -3.01 9.67 -11.50
CA PRO A 194 -2.14 10.85 -11.50
C PRO A 194 -2.19 11.64 -10.19
N ASN A 195 -3.20 11.39 -9.35
CA ASN A 195 -3.38 12.05 -8.06
C ASN A 195 -2.95 11.18 -6.87
N MET A 196 -2.36 10.00 -7.11
CA MET A 196 -1.87 9.13 -6.05
C MET A 196 -0.36 8.95 -6.13
N GLN A 197 0.30 9.30 -5.04
CA GLN A 197 1.72 9.06 -4.82
C GLN A 197 1.85 7.80 -3.98
N ILE A 198 2.58 6.82 -4.49
CA ILE A 198 2.72 5.50 -3.87
C ILE A 198 4.17 5.33 -3.41
N ILE A 199 4.37 5.01 -2.14
CA ILE A 199 5.69 4.70 -1.59
C ILE A 199 5.68 3.27 -1.09
N ILE A 200 6.51 2.42 -1.69
CA ILE A 200 6.55 0.98 -1.42
C ILE A 200 7.88 0.62 -0.79
N ALA A 201 7.89 0.25 0.48
CA ALA A 201 9.05 -0.44 1.07
C ALA A 201 9.00 -1.92 0.71
N THR A 202 10.09 -2.45 0.17
CA THR A 202 10.18 -3.85 -0.26
C THR A 202 11.55 -4.43 0.07
N HIS A 203 11.57 -5.74 0.33
CA HIS A 203 12.78 -6.55 0.40
C HIS A 203 12.95 -7.45 -0.82
N SER A 204 11.94 -7.55 -1.70
CA SER A 204 11.88 -8.53 -2.78
C SER A 204 12.80 -8.11 -3.93
N PRO A 205 13.88 -8.86 -4.23
CA PRO A 205 14.76 -8.56 -5.36
C PRO A 205 14.01 -8.56 -6.69
N ALA A 206 12.97 -9.39 -6.81
CA ALA A 206 12.13 -9.50 -8.01
C ALA A 206 11.28 -8.25 -8.27
N ILE A 207 11.00 -7.46 -7.23
CA ILE A 207 10.32 -6.16 -7.35
C ILE A 207 11.36 -5.09 -7.71
N ILE A 208 12.51 -5.12 -7.04
CA ILE A 208 13.57 -4.13 -7.17
C ILE A 208 14.19 -4.13 -8.58
N SER A 209 14.40 -5.31 -9.18
CA SER A 209 15.12 -5.45 -10.45
C SER A 209 14.47 -4.76 -11.64
N ASN A 210 13.14 -4.56 -11.60
CA ASN A 210 12.37 -4.06 -12.73
C ASN A 210 12.04 -2.56 -12.65
N HIS A 211 12.44 -1.87 -11.57
CA HIS A 211 12.01 -0.49 -11.28
C HIS A 211 13.16 0.45 -10.90
N THR A 212 14.30 0.35 -11.59
CA THR A 212 15.53 1.09 -11.25
C THR A 212 15.39 2.62 -11.21
N PHE A 213 14.53 3.22 -12.03
CA PHE A 213 14.36 4.69 -12.08
C PHE A 213 13.71 5.27 -10.81
N ASN A 214 12.74 4.55 -10.25
CA ASN A 214 11.99 4.96 -9.05
C ASN A 214 12.49 4.25 -7.78
N LEU A 215 13.67 3.62 -7.84
CA LEU A 215 14.28 2.91 -6.73
C LEU A 215 15.14 3.84 -5.87
N ARG A 216 14.99 3.72 -4.55
CA ARG A 216 15.76 4.45 -3.53
C ARG A 216 16.33 3.44 -2.54
N HIS A 217 17.64 3.48 -2.34
CA HIS A 217 18.34 2.55 -1.45
C HIS A 217 18.50 3.14 -0.04
N MET A 218 18.22 2.31 0.97
CA MET A 218 18.53 2.55 2.38
C MET A 218 19.66 1.66 2.87
#